data_AF-A0A285ND11-F1
#
_entry.id   AF-A0A285ND11-F1
#
_cell.length_a   1.000
_cell.length_b   1.000
_cell.length_c   1.000
_cell.angle_alpha   90.00
_cell.angle_beta   90.00
_cell.angle_gamma   90.00
#
_symmetry.space_group_name_H-M   'P 1'
#
loop_
_entity.id
_entity.type
_entity.pdbx_description
1 polymer ?
#
loop_
_entity_poly.entity_id
_entity_poly.type
_entity_poly.pdbx_seq_one_letter_code
_entity_poly.pdbx_strand_id
1 'polypeptide(L)'
;MTALNLDSYSKHVWSENLPFWFITLARFGSLCLMVAGLFYWADLLGARGESGLIRGNWEQQSLRVILACSFLIAAVGLWLLTFWGVVVWGVTAIVEIAAIIRWDGFAIHPLPSVLLQIAGLLIMLLACLLVYYRASKKKHE
;
A
#
# COMPACT_ATOMS: atom_id res chain seq x y z
N MET A 1 -33.49 12.62 9.56
CA MET A 1 -32.89 11.29 9.80
C MET A 1 -33.00 10.48 8.51
N THR A 2 -32.05 10.66 7.59
CA THR A 2 -32.08 10.14 6.21
C THR A 2 -30.68 9.69 5.79
N ALA A 3 -29.96 9.03 6.70
CA ALA A 3 -28.57 8.57 6.48
C ALA A 3 -28.47 7.04 6.28
N LEU A 4 -29.59 6.32 6.23
CA LEU A 4 -29.62 4.86 6.50
C LEU A 4 -29.80 3.94 5.27
N ASN A 5 -29.79 4.47 4.04
CA ASN A 5 -29.95 3.63 2.83
C ASN A 5 -28.75 3.64 1.87
N LEU A 6 -27.80 4.56 2.01
CA LEU A 6 -26.63 4.62 1.13
C LEU A 6 -25.51 3.67 1.58
N ASP A 7 -25.34 3.45 2.88
CA ASP A 7 -24.34 2.52 3.42
C ASP A 7 -24.73 1.04 3.16
N SER A 8 -26.02 0.72 3.21
CA SER A 8 -26.53 -0.62 2.89
C SER A 8 -26.42 -0.93 1.39
N TYR A 9 -26.72 0.05 0.52
CA TYR A 9 -26.58 -0.09 -0.93
C TYR A 9 -25.11 -0.24 -1.35
N SER A 10 -24.20 0.56 -0.78
CA SER A 10 -22.77 0.48 -1.10
C SER A 10 -22.19 -0.87 -0.68
N LYS A 11 -22.52 -1.39 0.51
CA LYS A 11 -22.08 -2.70 1.01
C LYS A 11 -22.54 -3.86 0.15
N HIS A 12 -23.81 -3.90 -0.26
CA HIS A 12 -24.32 -4.98 -1.12
C HIS A 12 -23.61 -4.97 -2.50
N VAL A 13 -23.45 -3.81 -3.12
CA VAL A 13 -22.74 -3.69 -4.40
C VAL A 13 -21.25 -4.07 -4.29
N TRP A 14 -20.58 -3.68 -3.21
CA TRP A 14 -19.16 -3.99 -2.96
C TRP A 14 -18.89 -5.36 -2.33
N SER A 15 -19.89 -6.07 -1.81
CA SER A 15 -19.69 -7.36 -1.15
C SER A 15 -20.11 -8.54 -2.03
N GLU A 16 -21.22 -8.43 -2.77
CA GLU A 16 -21.76 -9.57 -3.54
C GLU A 16 -21.18 -9.73 -4.94
N ASN A 17 -20.47 -8.73 -5.48
CA ASN A 17 -20.02 -8.74 -6.88
C ASN A 17 -18.54 -8.44 -7.10
N LEU A 18 -17.70 -8.49 -6.05
CA LEU A 18 -16.26 -8.32 -6.26
C LEU A 18 -15.72 -9.55 -6.98
N PRO A 19 -15.08 -9.36 -8.14
CA PRO A 19 -14.56 -10.49 -8.88
C PRO A 19 -13.43 -11.13 -8.08
N PHE A 20 -13.40 -12.47 -8.03
CA PHE A 20 -12.42 -13.25 -7.27
C PHE A 20 -10.96 -12.83 -7.55
N TRP A 21 -10.66 -12.43 -8.80
CA TRP A 21 -9.33 -11.96 -9.18
C TRP A 21 -8.91 -10.68 -8.45
N PHE A 22 -9.84 -9.75 -8.18
CA PHE A 22 -9.55 -8.50 -7.47
C PHE A 22 -9.18 -8.78 -6.01
N ILE A 23 -9.93 -9.67 -5.36
CA ILE A 23 -9.67 -10.09 -3.98
C ILE A 23 -8.30 -10.77 -3.88
N THR A 24 -7.99 -11.67 -4.82
CA THR A 24 -6.70 -12.36 -4.89
C THR A 24 -5.56 -11.38 -5.11
N LEU A 25 -5.72 -10.42 -6.02
CA LEU A 25 -4.73 -9.36 -6.28
C LEU A 25 -4.45 -8.52 -5.02
N ALA A 26 -5.50 -8.06 -4.33
CA ALA A 26 -5.36 -7.25 -3.12
C ALA A 26 -4.67 -8.02 -1.99
N ARG A 27 -4.99 -9.31 -1.81
CA ARG A 27 -4.32 -10.18 -0.83
C ARG A 27 -2.85 -10.42 -1.19
N PHE A 28 -2.54 -10.63 -2.46
CA PHE A 28 -1.16 -10.76 -2.90
C PHE A 28 -0.36 -9.47 -2.67
N GLY A 29 -0.94 -8.32 -3.02
CA GLY A 29 -0.36 -7.00 -2.74
C GLY A 29 -0.14 -6.77 -1.25
N SER A 30 -1.11 -7.17 -0.41
CA SER A 30 -0.98 -7.13 1.04
C SER A 30 0.22 -7.95 1.55
N LEU A 31 0.40 -9.18 1.06
CA LEU A 31 1.55 -10.00 1.43
C LEU A 31 2.88 -9.36 1.01
N CYS A 32 2.94 -8.78 -0.19
CA CYS A 32 4.12 -8.05 -0.66
C CYS A 32 4.46 -6.86 0.25
N LEU A 33 3.46 -6.08 0.65
CA LEU A 33 3.65 -4.94 1.56
C LEU A 33 4.04 -5.38 2.96
N MET A 34 3.49 -6.49 3.44
CA MET A 34 3.88 -7.06 4.72
C MET A 34 5.36 -7.44 4.72
N VAL A 35 5.81 -8.12 3.66
CA VAL A 35 7.23 -8.47 3.47
C VAL A 35 8.09 -7.22 3.35
N ALA A 36 7.65 -6.18 2.64
CA ALA A 36 8.36 -4.91 2.54
C ALA A 36 8.53 -4.22 3.92
N GLY A 37 7.47 -4.15 4.71
CA GLY A 37 7.53 -3.63 6.08
C GLY A 37 8.47 -4.44 6.97
N LEU A 38 8.44 -5.78 6.86
CA LEU A 38 9.38 -6.66 7.56
C LEU A 38 10.83 -6.42 7.13
N PHE A 39 11.09 -6.13 5.86
CA PHE A 39 12.45 -5.79 5.41
C PHE A 39 12.96 -4.49 6.03
N TYR A 40 12.10 -3.48 6.16
CA TYR A 40 12.46 -2.25 6.87
C TYR A 40 12.74 -2.52 8.36
N TRP A 41 11.96 -3.38 9.01
CA TRP A 41 12.23 -3.83 10.38
C TRP A 41 13.55 -4.60 10.50
N ALA A 42 13.85 -5.47 9.55
CA ALA A 42 15.12 -6.20 9.52
C ALA A 42 16.32 -5.25 9.34
N ASP A 43 16.19 -4.21 8.50
CA ASP A 43 17.21 -3.17 8.34
C ASP A 43 17.38 -2.34 9.62
N LEU A 44 16.27 -1.96 10.27
CA LEU A 44 16.27 -1.29 11.58
C LEU A 44 17.01 -2.12 12.63
N LEU A 45 16.74 -3.42 12.72
CA LEU A 45 17.41 -4.31 13.67
C LEU A 45 18.88 -4.60 13.34
N GLY A 46 19.39 -4.17 12.17
CA GLY A 46 20.76 -4.46 11.75
C GLY A 46 20.97 -5.90 11.28
N ALA A 47 19.91 -6.60 10.88
CA ALA A 47 20.02 -7.99 10.41
C ALA A 47 20.87 -8.14 9.14
N ARG A 48 21.15 -7.03 8.43
CA ARG A 48 21.97 -6.97 7.21
C ARG A 48 23.23 -6.10 7.36
N GLY A 49 23.63 -5.76 8.58
CA GLY A 49 24.82 -4.93 8.84
C GLY A 49 24.59 -3.92 9.95
N GLU A 50 25.02 -2.68 9.75
CA GLU A 50 24.80 -1.61 10.72
C GLU A 50 23.30 -1.30 10.87
N SER A 51 22.83 -1.22 12.12
CA SER A 51 21.42 -0.96 12.43
C SER A 51 20.93 0.32 11.76
N GLY A 52 19.76 0.24 11.12
CA GLY A 52 19.08 1.40 10.56
C GLY A 52 18.75 2.50 11.58
N LEU A 53 18.76 2.19 12.89
CA LEU A 53 18.64 3.15 14.00
C LEU A 53 19.95 3.86 14.33
N ILE A 54 21.09 3.38 13.86
CA ILE A 54 22.41 3.99 14.08
C ILE A 54 22.86 4.70 12.80
N ARG A 55 22.56 4.11 11.65
CA ARG A 55 22.93 4.62 10.33
C ARG A 55 22.12 5.86 9.94
N GLY A 56 22.74 7.03 10.00
CA GLY A 56 22.19 8.30 9.52
C GLY A 56 21.75 9.26 10.63
N ASN A 57 21.17 10.40 10.25
CA ASN A 57 20.65 11.39 11.20
C ASN A 57 19.32 10.95 11.81
N TRP A 58 18.92 11.58 12.92
CA TRP A 58 17.66 11.32 13.64
C TRP A 58 16.42 11.34 12.73
N GLU A 59 16.43 12.19 11.70
CA GLU A 59 15.35 12.29 10.69
C GLU A 59 15.22 11.00 9.87
N GLN A 60 16.34 10.46 9.39
CA GLN A 60 16.36 9.23 8.58
C GLN A 60 15.91 8.02 9.40
N GLN A 61 16.37 7.94 10.65
CA GLN A 61 16.02 6.87 11.59
C GLN A 61 14.51 6.86 11.85
N SER A 62 13.95 8.04 12.18
CA SER A 62 12.52 8.21 12.43
C SER A 62 11.70 7.85 11.20
N LEU A 63 12.15 8.28 10.01
CA LEU A 63 11.44 8.01 8.77
C LEU A 63 11.43 6.52 8.40
N ARG A 64 12.53 5.79 8.63
CA ARG A 64 12.58 4.33 8.44
C ARG A 64 11.56 3.60 9.32
N VAL A 65 11.42 4.01 10.59
CA VAL A 65 10.42 3.45 11.50
C VAL A 65 9.00 3.75 11.01
N ILE A 66 8.74 5.00 10.60
CA ILE A 66 7.44 5.40 10.08
C ILE A 66 7.08 4.60 8.82
N LEU A 67 8.02 4.44 7.88
CA LEU A 67 7.82 3.64 6.67
C LEU A 67 7.56 2.17 7.02
N ALA A 68 8.35 1.57 7.92
CA ALA A 68 8.16 0.19 8.37
C ALA A 68 6.75 -0.06 8.89
N CYS A 69 6.26 0.82 9.78
CA CYS A 69 4.91 0.74 10.33
C CYS A 69 3.85 0.99 9.25
N SER A 70 4.05 1.99 8.40
CA SER A 70 3.06 2.38 7.38
C SER A 70 2.86 1.28 6.33
N PHE A 71 3.91 0.57 5.95
CA PHE A 71 3.81 -0.60 5.07
C PHE A 71 2.98 -1.73 5.68
N LEU A 72 3.15 -2.01 6.98
CA LEU A 72 2.35 -3.02 7.68
C LEU A 72 0.89 -2.59 7.80
N ILE A 73 0.62 -1.31 8.10
CA ILE A 73 -0.74 -0.76 8.16
C ILE A 73 -1.41 -0.84 6.79
N ALA A 74 -0.69 -0.48 5.72
CA ALA A 74 -1.16 -0.61 4.35
C ALA A 74 -1.46 -2.07 3.99
N ALA A 75 -0.58 -3.00 4.37
CA ALA A 75 -0.78 -4.43 4.18
C ALA A 75 -2.08 -4.92 4.83
N VAL A 76 -2.31 -4.58 6.10
CA VAL A 76 -3.55 -4.93 6.81
C VAL A 76 -4.77 -4.30 6.12
N GLY A 77 -4.68 -3.03 5.72
CA GLY A 77 -5.77 -2.35 5.02
C GLY A 77 -6.16 -3.02 3.70
N LEU A 78 -5.17 -3.44 2.91
CA LEU A 78 -5.37 -4.20 1.66
C LEU A 78 -5.91 -5.62 1.91
N TRP A 79 -5.46 -6.27 2.98
CA TRP A 79 -5.96 -7.60 3.37
C TRP A 79 -7.45 -7.56 3.71
N LEU A 80 -7.86 -6.52 4.44
CA LEU A 80 -9.25 -6.27 4.82
C LEU A 80 -10.09 -5.68 3.66
N LEU A 81 -9.51 -5.53 2.46
CA LEU A 81 -10.15 -4.91 1.29
C LEU A 81 -10.72 -3.52 1.57
N THR A 82 -10.10 -2.78 2.49
CA THR A 82 -10.51 -1.42 2.83
C THR A 82 -9.85 -0.42 1.90
N PHE A 83 -10.60 0.61 1.48
CA PHE A 83 -10.08 1.69 0.65
C PHE A 83 -8.90 2.43 1.31
N TRP A 84 -8.90 2.50 2.64
CA TRP A 84 -7.87 3.20 3.39
C TRP A 84 -6.48 2.58 3.22
N GLY A 85 -6.39 1.26 3.01
CA GLY A 85 -5.12 0.56 2.78
C GLY A 85 -4.38 1.06 1.53
N VAL A 86 -5.09 1.32 0.44
CA VAL A 86 -4.50 1.85 -0.80
C VAL A 86 -4.03 3.29 -0.61
N VAL A 87 -4.78 4.10 0.15
CA VAL A 87 -4.40 5.49 0.47
C VAL A 87 -3.11 5.52 1.29
N VAL A 88 -3.04 4.72 2.36
CA VAL A 88 -1.82 4.61 3.20
C VAL A 88 -0.66 4.11 2.36
N TRP A 89 -0.88 3.11 1.50
CA TRP A 89 0.17 2.64 0.60
C TRP A 89 0.68 3.76 -0.31
N GLY A 90 -0.22 4.52 -0.95
CA GLY A 90 0.16 5.65 -1.82
C GLY A 90 0.96 6.72 -1.08
N VAL A 91 0.52 7.12 0.11
CA VAL A 91 1.25 8.10 0.94
C VAL A 91 2.62 7.54 1.34
N THR A 92 2.70 6.28 1.75
CA THR A 92 3.95 5.62 2.12
C THR A 92 4.93 5.58 0.96
N ALA A 93 4.46 5.24 -0.24
CA ALA A 93 5.27 5.22 -1.45
C ALA A 93 5.81 6.61 -1.80
N ILE A 94 4.99 7.66 -1.68
CA ILE A 94 5.42 9.05 -1.91
C ILE A 94 6.50 9.45 -0.90
N VAL A 95 6.31 9.13 0.38
CA VAL A 95 7.29 9.44 1.44
C VAL A 95 8.60 8.71 1.19
N GLU A 96 8.56 7.44 0.79
CA GLU A 96 9.77 6.68 0.45
C GLU A 96 10.51 7.26 -0.75
N ILE A 97 9.78 7.61 -1.82
CA ILE A 97 10.38 8.26 -3.00
C ILE A 97 11.03 9.58 -2.61
N ALA A 98 10.34 10.40 -1.81
CA ALA A 98 10.89 11.67 -1.32
C ALA A 98 12.15 11.45 -0.47
N ALA A 99 12.16 10.41 0.38
CA ALA A 99 13.33 10.05 1.19
C ALA A 99 14.52 9.64 0.33
N ILE A 100 14.29 8.81 -0.69
CA ILE A 100 15.32 8.35 -1.63
C ILE A 100 15.89 9.53 -2.42
N ILE A 101 15.07 10.48 -2.86
CA ILE A 101 15.52 11.68 -3.57
C ILE A 101 16.32 12.60 -2.63
N ARG A 102 15.92 12.70 -1.36
CA ARG A 102 16.54 13.62 -0.40
C ARG A 102 17.89 13.13 0.12
N TRP A 103 18.05 11.82 0.29
CA TRP A 103 19.23 11.20 0.88
C TRP A 103 19.78 10.06 0.02
N ASP A 104 20.97 10.28 -0.54
CA ASP A 104 21.72 9.25 -1.25
C ASP A 104 22.05 8.10 -0.29
N GLY A 105 21.72 6.87 -0.70
CA GLY A 105 21.97 5.66 0.09
C GLY A 105 20.92 5.34 1.16
N PHE A 106 19.74 5.99 1.15
CA PHE A 106 18.65 5.66 2.08
C PHE A 106 18.18 4.20 1.95
N ALA A 107 18.08 3.71 0.72
CA ALA A 107 17.70 2.34 0.39
C ALA A 107 18.87 1.61 -0.32
N ILE A 108 19.04 0.32 0.00
CA ILE A 108 20.08 -0.53 -0.60
C ILE A 108 19.88 -0.67 -2.12
N HIS A 109 18.61 -0.81 -2.54
CA HIS A 109 18.22 -0.87 -3.94
C HIS A 109 17.02 0.06 -4.19
N PRO A 110 17.27 1.36 -4.47
CA PRO A 110 16.21 2.38 -4.55
C PRO A 110 15.35 2.26 -5.82
N LEU A 111 15.93 1.87 -6.95
CA LEU A 111 15.20 1.75 -8.22
C LEU A 111 14.16 0.62 -8.23
N PRO A 112 14.49 -0.64 -7.91
CA PRO A 112 13.51 -1.73 -8.00
C PRO A 112 12.39 -1.61 -6.95
N SER A 113 12.67 -1.06 -5.77
CA SER A 113 11.66 -0.85 -4.72
C SER A 113 10.61 0.18 -5.14
N VAL A 114 11.04 1.31 -5.68
CA VAL A 114 10.14 2.37 -6.19
C VAL A 114 9.34 1.86 -7.38
N LEU A 115 9.98 1.20 -8.35
CA LEU A 115 9.29 0.64 -9.52
C LEU A 115 8.22 -0.37 -9.14
N LEU A 116 8.50 -1.26 -8.19
CA LEU A 116 7.55 -2.27 -7.71
C LEU A 116 6.31 -1.60 -7.10
N GLN A 117 6.50 -0.55 -6.29
CA GLN A 117 5.39 0.14 -5.65
C GLN A 117 4.54 0.93 -6.64
N ILE A 118 5.17 1.66 -7.56
CA ILE A 118 4.45 2.39 -8.61
C ILE A 118 3.67 1.41 -9.48
N ALA A 119 4.29 0.31 -9.91
CA ALA A 119 3.61 -0.72 -10.68
C ALA A 119 2.43 -1.33 -9.91
N GLY A 120 2.62 -1.67 -8.63
CA GLY A 120 1.57 -2.22 -7.78
C GLY A 120 0.39 -1.25 -7.59
N LEU A 121 0.67 0.03 -7.34
CA LEU A 121 -0.34 1.07 -7.24
C LEU A 121 -1.09 1.28 -8.55
N LEU A 122 -0.39 1.31 -9.69
CA LEU A 122 -1.02 1.42 -11.01
C LEU A 122 -1.92 0.22 -11.32
N ILE A 123 -1.46 -1.00 -11.03
CA ILE A 123 -2.24 -2.22 -11.22
C ILE A 123 -3.52 -2.17 -10.36
N MET A 124 -3.41 -1.74 -9.09
CA MET A 124 -4.58 -1.59 -8.21
C MET A 124 -5.53 -0.50 -8.67
N LEU A 125 -5.02 0.64 -9.14
CA LEU A 125 -5.84 1.72 -9.68
C LEU A 125 -6.59 1.28 -10.95
N LEU A 126 -5.90 0.60 -11.88
CA LEU A 126 -6.52 0.03 -13.06
C LEU A 126 -7.58 -1.00 -12.68
N ALA A 127 -7.33 -1.83 -11.68
CA ALA A 127 -8.29 -2.80 -11.19
C ALA A 127 -9.56 -2.13 -10.64
N CYS A 128 -9.40 -1.07 -9.82
CA CYS A 128 -10.52 -0.26 -9.33
C CYS A 128 -11.29 0.41 -10.47
N LEU A 129 -10.60 0.99 -11.45
CA LEU A 129 -11.23 1.63 -12.62
C LEU A 129 -11.99 0.64 -13.49
N LEU A 130 -11.46 -0.57 -13.70
CA LEU A 130 -12.13 -1.62 -14.45
C LEU A 130 -13.41 -2.10 -13.75
N VAL A 131 -13.38 -2.26 -12.43
CA VAL A 131 -14.56 -2.60 -11.64
C VAL A 131 -15.60 -1.48 -11.74
N TYR A 132 -15.17 -0.23 -11.58
CA TYR A 132 -16.04 0.95 -11.72
C TYR A 132 -16.66 1.06 -13.11
N TYR A 133 -15.88 0.90 -14.17
CA TYR A 133 -16.35 0.97 -15.55
C TYR A 133 -17.37 -0.14 -15.86
N ARG A 134 -17.12 -1.37 -15.40
CA ARG A 134 -18.08 -2.48 -15.54
C ARG A 134 -19.38 -2.23 -14.79
N ALA A 135 -19.30 -1.63 -13.60
CA ALA A 135 -20.49 -1.24 -12.84
C ALA A 135 -21.27 -0.12 -13.55
N SER A 136 -20.58 0.85 -14.14
CA SER A 136 -21.20 1.94 -14.90
C SER A 136 -21.90 1.43 -16.16
N LYS A 137 -21.29 0.48 -16.89
CA LYS A 137 -21.86 -0.06 -18.14
C LYS A 137 -23.19 -0.80 -17.89
N LYS A 138 -23.29 -1.57 -16.80
CA LYS A 138 -24.52 -2.28 -16.40
C LYS A 138 -25.71 -1.36 -16.07
N LYS A 139 -25.48 -0.06 -15.85
CA LYS A 139 -26.53 0.91 -15.53
C LYS A 139 -27.15 1.55 -16.78
N HIS A 140 -26.54 1.37 -17.95
CA HIS A 140 -26.98 1.93 -19.23
C HIS A 140 -27.60 0.88 -20.19
N GLU A 141 -27.63 -0.39 -19.78
CA GLU A 141 -28.37 -1.49 -20.44
C GLU A 141 -29.65 -1.77 -19.64
#